data_AF-A0A9D2EPL2-F1
#
_entry.id   AF-A0A9D2EPL2-F1
#
_cell.length_a   1.000
_cell.length_b   1.000
_cell.length_c   1.000
_cell.angle_alpha   90.00
_cell.angle_beta   90.00
_cell.angle_gamma   90.00
#
_symmetry.space_group_name_H-M   'P 1'
#
loop_
_entity.id
_entity.type
_entity.pdbx_description
1 polymer ?
#
loop_
_entity_poly.entity_id
_entity_poly.type
_entity_poly.pdbx_seq_one_letter_code
_entity_poly.pdbx_strand_id
1 'polypeptide(L)'
;MENPLLYAVLFLAGYVLSVFYGRVLESDVGEQLAAYYMDSSHLAVWPASFLNQLAASFVQILFIFFCGFSAVGFGFLILFFAFKGAFLGFCAINILTLGGIKPLAVYWFCVCLPNILLLLVNLWIAGYSAQLSNSLFQSVFCGGAPRGHLEANARRLIVRTIISMPLLCLLCILGTGIAVLAVGIAA
;
A
#
# COMPACT_ATOMS: atom_id res chain seq x y z
N MET A 1 -8.01 0.39 -21.64
CA MET A 1 -8.09 -0.23 -20.31
C MET A 1 -6.67 -0.37 -19.81
N GLU A 2 -6.21 0.55 -18.96
CA GLU A 2 -4.93 0.37 -18.30
C GLU A 2 -5.11 -0.69 -17.22
N ASN A 3 -4.37 -1.78 -17.37
CA ASN A 3 -4.62 -2.99 -16.63
C ASN A 3 -4.08 -2.79 -15.20
N PRO A 4 -4.91 -2.88 -14.15
CA PRO A 4 -4.43 -2.85 -12.76
C PRO A 4 -3.38 -3.94 -12.49
N LEU A 5 -3.36 -4.98 -13.33
CA LEU A 5 -2.30 -5.99 -13.41
C LEU A 5 -0.89 -5.40 -13.53
N LEU A 6 -0.67 -4.31 -14.27
CA LEU A 6 0.67 -3.74 -14.44
C LEU A 6 1.23 -3.26 -13.09
N TYR A 7 0.41 -2.56 -12.30
CA TYR A 7 0.79 -2.12 -10.96
C TYR A 7 0.98 -3.30 -9.99
N ALA A 8 0.15 -4.34 -10.11
CA ALA A 8 0.31 -5.56 -9.32
C ALA A 8 1.62 -6.29 -9.65
N VAL A 9 1.97 -6.40 -10.94
CA VAL A 9 3.22 -7.02 -11.39
C VAL A 9 4.43 -6.22 -10.91
N LEU A 10 4.39 -4.89 -10.99
CA LEU A 10 5.46 -4.02 -10.46
C LEU A 10 5.62 -4.15 -8.95
N PHE A 11 4.51 -4.22 -8.21
CA PHE A 11 4.53 -4.49 -6.78
C PHE A 11 5.19 -5.85 -6.49
N LEU A 12 4.80 -6.90 -7.23
CA LEU A 12 5.34 -8.24 -7.05
C LEU A 12 6.83 -8.30 -7.43
N ALA A 13 7.22 -7.62 -8.51
CA ALA A 13 8.61 -7.50 -8.93
C ALA A 13 9.44 -6.80 -7.87
N GLY A 14 8.95 -5.69 -7.30
CA GLY A 14 9.60 -5.00 -6.18
C GLY A 14 9.74 -5.91 -4.96
N TYR A 15 8.69 -6.64 -4.60
CA TYR A 15 8.71 -7.59 -3.49
C TYR A 15 9.76 -8.68 -3.68
N VAL A 16 9.75 -9.37 -4.82
CA VAL A 16 10.69 -10.44 -5.13
C VAL A 16 12.12 -9.91 -5.19
N LEU A 17 12.33 -8.78 -5.85
CA LEU A 17 13.65 -8.15 -5.97
C LEU A 17 14.23 -7.83 -4.58
N SER A 18 13.44 -7.24 -3.69
CA SER A 18 13.89 -6.92 -2.33
C SER A 18 14.15 -8.14 -1.46
N VAL A 19 13.42 -9.24 -1.66
CA VAL A 19 13.72 -10.52 -1.00
C VAL A 19 15.07 -11.08 -1.44
N PHE A 20 15.40 -10.98 -2.74
CA PHE A 20 16.72 -11.39 -3.22
C PHE A 20 17.84 -10.49 -2.70
N TYR A 21 17.65 -9.17 -2.75
CA TYR A 21 18.66 -8.21 -2.25
C TYR A 21 18.88 -8.30 -0.74
N GLY A 22 17.83 -8.47 0.05
CA GLY A 22 17.95 -8.58 1.51
C GLY A 22 18.55 -9.91 1.99
N ARG A 23 18.73 -10.91 1.12
CA ARG A 23 19.55 -12.11 1.42
C ARG A 23 21.05 -11.88 1.22
N VAL A 24 21.41 -10.90 0.40
CA VAL A 24 22.81 -10.60 0.05
C VAL A 24 23.37 -9.47 0.90
N LEU A 25 22.50 -8.58 1.41
CA LEU A 25 22.89 -7.40 2.17
C LEU A 25 22.52 -7.55 3.65
N GLU A 26 23.52 -7.79 4.51
CA GLU A 26 23.39 -7.57 5.96
C GLU A 26 23.29 -6.07 6.20
N SER A 27 22.08 -5.59 6.49
CA SER A 27 21.81 -4.18 6.71
C SER A 27 21.32 -3.95 8.15
N ASP A 28 22.03 -3.10 8.88
CA ASP A 28 21.71 -2.65 10.26
C ASP A 28 20.27 -2.07 10.35
N VAL A 29 19.84 -1.35 9.31
CA VAL A 29 18.47 -0.80 9.20
C VAL A 29 17.40 -1.91 9.19
N GLY A 30 17.69 -3.06 8.61
CA GLY A 30 16.78 -4.21 8.56
C GLY A 30 16.62 -4.89 9.91
N GLU A 31 17.70 -4.94 10.69
CA GLU A 31 17.72 -5.53 12.03
C GLU A 31 16.93 -4.68 13.03
N GLN A 32 17.11 -3.36 13.01
CA GLN A 32 16.31 -2.43 13.83
C GLN A 32 14.82 -2.48 13.47
N LEU A 33 14.49 -2.64 12.18
CA LEU A 33 13.10 -2.73 11.73
C LEU A 33 12.45 -4.05 12.16
N ALA A 34 13.18 -5.17 12.08
CA ALA A 34 12.71 -6.46 12.55
C ALA A 34 12.54 -6.47 14.08
N ALA A 35 13.48 -5.88 14.82
CA ALA A 35 13.34 -5.69 16.27
C ALA A 35 12.09 -4.85 16.62
N TYR A 36 11.83 -3.77 15.86
CA TYR A 36 10.63 -2.95 16.03
C TYR A 36 9.33 -3.74 15.79
N TYR A 37 9.28 -4.58 14.75
CA TYR A 37 8.09 -5.41 14.45
C TYR A 37 7.95 -6.64 15.36
N MET A 38 9.02 -7.06 16.04
CA MET A 38 8.97 -8.16 17.03
C MET A 38 8.62 -7.68 18.44
N ASP A 39 8.70 -6.38 18.71
CA ASP A 39 8.31 -5.83 20.00
C ASP A 39 6.77 -5.76 20.13
N SER A 40 6.21 -6.77 20.82
CA SER A 40 4.78 -6.92 21.10
C SER A 40 4.16 -5.74 21.86
N SER A 41 4.98 -4.91 22.51
CA SER A 41 4.51 -3.79 23.35
C SER A 41 3.85 -2.68 22.54
N HIS A 42 4.27 -2.47 21.27
CA HIS A 42 3.70 -1.44 20.41
C HIS A 42 2.29 -1.80 19.89
N LEU A 43 1.98 -3.09 19.82
CA LEU A 43 0.70 -3.62 19.35
C LEU A 43 -0.36 -3.65 20.46
N ALA A 44 0.02 -3.52 21.73
CA ALA A 44 -0.90 -3.64 22.87
C ALA A 44 -1.91 -2.48 22.98
N VAL A 45 -1.58 -1.30 22.44
CA VAL A 45 -2.46 -0.11 22.52
C VAL A 45 -3.28 0.01 21.22
N TRP A 46 -4.44 -0.64 21.22
CA TRP A 46 -5.38 -0.69 20.08
C TRP A 46 -5.66 0.68 19.43
N PRO A 47 -6.03 1.76 20.17
CA PRO A 47 -6.37 3.02 19.53
C PRO A 47 -5.17 3.72 18.87
N ALA A 48 -3.96 3.58 19.42
CA ALA A 48 -2.75 4.17 18.85
C ALA A 48 -2.34 3.47 17.54
N SER A 49 -2.38 2.14 17.54
CA SER A 49 -2.11 1.33 16.34
C SER A 49 -3.15 1.61 15.25
N PHE A 50 -4.42 1.73 15.62
CA PHE A 50 -5.50 2.07 14.68
C PHE A 50 -5.30 3.44 14.04
N LEU A 51 -5.03 4.47 14.85
CA LEU A 51 -4.85 5.82 14.33
C LEU A 51 -3.65 5.91 13.39
N ASN A 52 -2.55 5.23 13.73
CA ASN A 52 -1.34 5.22 12.90
C ASN A 52 -1.59 4.53 11.55
N GLN A 53 -2.27 3.37 11.57
CA GLN A 53 -2.61 2.65 10.34
C GLN A 53 -3.63 3.38 9.48
N LEU A 54 -4.59 4.06 10.10
CA LEU A 54 -5.56 4.92 9.42
C LEU A 54 -4.86 6.13 8.77
N ALA A 55 -4.00 6.82 9.50
CA ALA A 55 -3.24 7.96 8.98
C ALA A 55 -2.36 7.55 7.79
N ALA A 56 -1.62 6.43 7.92
CA ALA A 56 -0.81 5.90 6.84
C ALA A 56 -1.65 5.56 5.60
N SER A 57 -2.81 4.94 5.77
CA SER A 57 -3.71 4.56 4.67
C SER A 57 -4.36 5.79 4.02
N PHE A 58 -4.71 6.79 4.83
CA PHE A 58 -5.27 8.05 4.36
C PHE A 58 -4.28 8.82 3.49
N VAL A 59 -3.02 8.93 3.94
CA VAL A 59 -1.96 9.59 3.16
C VAL A 59 -1.72 8.86 1.83
N GLN A 60 -1.74 7.53 1.83
CA GLN A 60 -1.57 6.74 0.59
C GLN A 60 -2.66 7.04 -0.44
N ILE A 61 -3.91 7.15 -0.02
CA ILE A 61 -5.01 7.46 -0.93
C ILE A 61 -4.99 8.90 -1.39
N LEU A 62 -4.66 9.85 -0.52
CA LEU A 62 -4.45 11.22 -0.93
C LEU A 62 -3.36 11.31 -1.99
N PHE A 63 -2.24 10.61 -1.80
CA PHE A 63 -1.18 10.57 -2.79
C PHE A 63 -1.67 10.03 -4.15
N ILE A 64 -2.37 8.89 -4.16
CA ILE A 64 -2.95 8.30 -5.40
C ILE A 64 -3.98 9.24 -6.05
N PHE A 65 -4.76 9.95 -5.23
CA PHE A 65 -5.75 10.92 -5.68
C PHE A 65 -5.07 12.11 -6.36
N PHE A 66 -4.09 12.76 -5.72
CA PHE A 66 -3.31 13.85 -6.32
C PHE A 66 -2.58 13.41 -7.58
N CYS A 67 -2.11 12.17 -7.61
CA CYS A 67 -1.53 11.54 -8.80
C CYS A 67 -2.48 11.60 -10.00
N GLY A 68 -3.77 11.34 -9.78
CA GLY A 68 -4.77 11.29 -10.86
C GLY A 68 -5.04 12.65 -11.50
N PHE A 69 -4.82 13.75 -10.76
CA PHE A 69 -4.95 15.12 -11.26
C PHE A 69 -3.68 15.65 -11.92
N SER A 70 -2.58 14.90 -11.89
CA SER A 70 -1.33 15.26 -12.55
C SER A 70 -1.19 14.54 -13.89
N ALA A 71 -0.73 15.24 -14.94
CA ALA A 71 -0.44 14.63 -16.24
C ALA A 71 0.74 13.64 -16.21
N VAL A 72 1.62 13.74 -15.20
CA VAL A 72 2.77 12.82 -14.98
C VAL A 72 2.44 11.78 -13.91
N GLY A 73 1.20 11.76 -13.42
CA GLY A 73 0.76 10.89 -12.33
C GLY A 73 1.01 9.40 -12.58
N PHE A 74 0.81 8.93 -13.82
CA PHE A 74 1.06 7.54 -14.18
C PHE A 74 2.45 7.03 -13.75
N GLY A 75 3.51 7.84 -13.91
CA GLY A 75 4.87 7.47 -13.50
C GLY A 75 5.06 7.40 -11.99
N PHE A 76 4.45 8.33 -11.24
CA PHE A 76 4.49 8.31 -9.77
C PHE A 76 3.73 7.13 -9.18
N LEU A 77 2.63 6.69 -9.79
CA LEU A 77 1.92 5.47 -9.38
C LEU A 77 2.82 4.24 -9.53
N ILE A 78 3.52 4.09 -10.65
CA ILE A 78 4.48 2.99 -10.88
C ILE A 78 5.52 2.94 -9.78
N LEU A 79 6.16 4.08 -9.50
CA LEU A 79 7.23 4.16 -8.50
C LEU A 79 6.71 3.85 -7.09
N PHE A 80 5.51 4.35 -6.76
CA PHE A 80 4.88 4.10 -5.47
C PHE A 80 4.58 2.61 -5.23
N PHE A 81 4.00 1.91 -6.21
CA PHE A 81 3.70 0.48 -6.07
C PHE A 81 4.97 -0.37 -6.01
N ALA A 82 5.99 -0.04 -6.81
CA ALA A 82 7.28 -0.72 -6.75
C ALA A 82 7.96 -0.55 -5.39
N PHE A 83 7.99 0.68 -4.86
CA PHE A 83 8.58 0.99 -3.55
C PHE A 83 7.83 0.30 -2.40
N LYS A 84 6.49 0.29 -2.44
CA LYS A 84 5.65 -0.45 -1.48
C LYS A 84 5.97 -1.95 -1.47
N GLY A 85 6.10 -2.55 -2.64
CA GLY A 85 6.47 -3.97 -2.77
C GLY A 85 7.85 -4.24 -2.21
N ALA A 86 8.82 -3.39 -2.58
CA ALA A 86 10.19 -3.48 -2.11
C ALA A 86 10.31 -3.42 -0.57
N PHE A 87 9.63 -2.46 0.05
CA PHE A 87 9.63 -2.30 1.51
C PHE A 87 9.05 -3.53 2.23
N LEU A 88 7.95 -4.09 1.70
CA LEU A 88 7.32 -5.28 2.28
C LEU A 88 8.21 -6.52 2.15
N GLY A 89 8.90 -6.68 1.02
CA GLY A 89 9.86 -7.77 0.79
C GLY A 89 11.09 -7.66 1.69
N PHE A 90 11.60 -6.44 1.86
CA PHE A 90 12.71 -6.15 2.75
C PHE A 90 12.36 -6.41 4.23
N CYS A 91 11.16 -6.06 4.68
CA CYS A 91 10.75 -6.37 6.06
C CYS A 91 10.58 -7.88 6.29
N ALA A 92 9.96 -8.59 5.34
CA ALA A 92 9.74 -10.03 5.45
C ALA A 92 11.04 -10.84 5.58
N ILE A 93 12.09 -10.47 4.84
CA ILE A 93 13.37 -11.20 4.89
C ILE A 93 14.13 -10.94 6.20
N ASN A 94 14.13 -9.71 6.71
CA ASN A 94 14.80 -9.39 7.98
C ASN A 94 14.12 -10.05 9.20
N ILE A 95 12.78 -10.18 9.19
CA ILE A 95 12.06 -10.92 10.24
C ILE A 95 12.40 -12.42 10.16
N LEU A 96 12.54 -12.96 8.95
CA LEU A 96 12.92 -14.36 8.75
C LEU A 96 14.35 -14.64 9.27
N THR A 97 15.29 -13.72 9.07
CA THR A 97 16.68 -13.90 9.52
C THR A 97 16.83 -13.81 11.04
N LEU A 98 16.06 -12.96 11.72
CA LEU A 98 16.21 -12.69 13.15
C LEU A 98 15.33 -13.56 14.08
N GLY A 99 14.09 -13.85 13.66
CA GLY A 99 13.10 -14.52 14.54
C GLY A 99 12.66 -15.90 14.06
N GLY A 100 13.04 -16.29 12.84
CA GLY A 100 12.63 -17.56 12.25
C GLY A 100 11.15 -17.61 11.84
N ILE A 101 10.62 -18.84 11.68
CA ILE A 101 9.35 -19.09 10.97
C ILE A 101 8.10 -18.68 11.78
N LYS A 102 8.15 -18.81 13.11
CA LYS A 102 7.00 -18.52 13.99
C LYS A 102 6.61 -17.04 14.03
N PRO A 103 7.53 -16.08 14.33
CA PRO A 103 7.19 -14.66 14.29
C PRO A 103 6.93 -14.17 12.87
N LEU A 104 7.51 -14.81 11.85
CA LEU A 104 7.20 -14.50 10.46
C LEU A 104 5.73 -14.78 10.12
N ALA A 105 5.18 -15.91 10.58
CA ALA A 105 3.77 -16.24 10.34
C ALA A 105 2.81 -15.23 11.01
N VAL A 106 3.13 -14.82 12.25
CA VAL A 106 2.36 -13.80 12.98
C VAL A 106 2.45 -12.45 12.28
N TYR A 107 3.65 -12.02 11.87
CA TYR A 107 3.85 -10.81 11.06
C TYR A 107 3.08 -10.86 9.74
N TRP A 108 3.07 -12.01 9.06
CA TRP A 108 2.34 -12.17 7.80
C TRP A 108 0.84 -12.00 7.99
N PHE A 109 0.28 -12.61 9.04
CA PHE A 109 -1.16 -12.55 9.31
C PHE A 109 -1.60 -11.18 9.84
N CYS A 110 -0.78 -10.54 10.68
CA CYS A 110 -1.16 -9.30 11.36
C CYS A 110 -0.80 -8.04 10.57
N VAL A 111 0.26 -8.06 9.77
CA VAL A 111 0.79 -6.88 9.07
C VAL A 111 0.66 -7.02 7.56
N CYS A 112 1.02 -8.17 7.01
CA CYS A 112 1.03 -8.37 5.56
C CYS A 112 -0.40 -8.47 4.99
N LEU A 113 -1.28 -9.24 5.63
CA LEU A 113 -2.68 -9.42 5.20
C LEU A 113 -3.48 -8.10 5.12
N PRO A 114 -3.52 -7.25 6.16
CA PRO A 114 -4.17 -5.94 6.04
C PRO A 114 -3.48 -5.04 5.02
N ASN A 115 -2.14 -5.06 4.91
CA ASN A 115 -1.45 -4.28 3.88
C ASN A 115 -1.81 -4.73 2.45
N ILE A 116 -2.02 -6.03 2.20
CA ILE A 116 -2.45 -6.56 0.90
C ILE A 116 -3.90 -6.14 0.60
N LEU A 117 -4.79 -6.18 1.59
CA LEU A 117 -6.17 -5.71 1.43
C LEU A 117 -6.22 -4.21 1.10
N LEU A 118 -5.44 -3.40 1.82
CA LEU A 118 -5.28 -1.97 1.55
C LEU A 118 -4.64 -1.72 0.18
N LEU A 119 -3.67 -2.55 -0.22
CA LEU A 119 -3.06 -2.51 -1.55
C LEU A 119 -4.10 -2.77 -2.64
N LEU A 120 -5.01 -3.71 -2.45
CA LEU A 120 -6.04 -4.06 -3.43
C LEU A 120 -7.02 -2.89 -3.64
N VAL A 121 -7.39 -2.20 -2.56
CA VAL A 121 -8.19 -0.96 -2.61
C VAL A 121 -7.40 0.15 -3.33
N ASN A 122 -6.13 0.31 -3.02
CA ASN A 122 -5.26 1.29 -3.68
C ASN A 122 -5.10 0.99 -5.18
N LEU A 123 -4.97 -0.29 -5.56
CA LEU A 123 -4.85 -0.74 -6.95
C LEU A 123 -6.14 -0.44 -7.72
N TRP A 124 -7.29 -0.66 -7.08
CA TRP A 124 -8.60 -0.33 -7.62
C TRP A 124 -8.70 1.16 -7.92
N ILE A 125 -8.32 2.03 -6.99
CA ILE A 125 -8.34 3.50 -7.18
C ILE A 125 -7.31 3.94 -8.22
N ALA A 126 -6.10 3.36 -8.17
CA ALA A 126 -5.01 3.67 -9.09
C ALA A 126 -5.39 3.43 -10.56
N GLY A 127 -6.18 2.40 -10.85
CA GLY A 127 -6.70 2.16 -12.21
C GLY A 127 -7.57 3.31 -12.74
N TYR A 128 -8.37 3.96 -11.90
CA TYR A 128 -9.17 5.13 -12.30
C TYR A 128 -8.34 6.42 -12.32
N SER A 129 -7.40 6.53 -11.38
CA SER A 129 -6.45 7.65 -11.30
C SER A 129 -5.55 7.72 -12.55
N ALA A 130 -5.04 6.58 -13.00
CA ALA A 130 -4.23 6.46 -14.21
C ALA A 130 -5.00 6.85 -15.49
N GLN A 131 -6.26 6.41 -15.61
CA GLN A 131 -7.12 6.79 -16.74
C GLN A 131 -7.38 8.31 -16.80
N LEU A 132 -7.58 8.94 -15.63
CA LEU A 132 -7.72 10.39 -15.55
C LEU A 132 -6.42 11.10 -15.93
N SER A 133 -5.29 10.65 -15.38
CA SER A 133 -3.95 11.18 -15.65
C SER A 133 -3.59 11.10 -17.15
N ASN A 134 -3.88 9.97 -17.81
CA ASN A 134 -3.65 9.83 -19.25
C ASN A 134 -4.59 10.68 -20.10
N SER A 135 -5.85 10.82 -19.68
CA SER A 135 -6.79 11.74 -20.35
C SER A 135 -6.30 13.19 -20.24
N LEU A 136 -5.75 13.58 -19.09
CA LEU A 136 -5.11 14.88 -18.88
C LEU A 136 -3.87 15.04 -19.75
N PHE A 137 -2.98 14.05 -19.75
CA PHE A 137 -1.77 14.05 -20.58
C PHE A 137 -2.12 14.21 -22.07
N GLN A 138 -3.10 13.45 -22.58
CA GLN A 138 -3.57 13.59 -23.95
C GLN A 138 -4.22 14.96 -24.22
N SER A 139 -4.93 15.53 -23.26
CA SER A 139 -5.53 16.87 -23.41
C SER A 139 -4.48 17.99 -23.46
N VAL A 140 -3.39 17.85 -22.69
CA VAL A 140 -2.32 18.85 -22.58
C VAL A 140 -1.32 18.72 -23.74
N PHE A 141 -0.91 17.50 -24.10
CA PHE A 141 0.15 17.26 -25.08
C PHE A 141 -0.34 16.85 -26.47
N CYS A 142 -1.51 16.21 -26.59
CA CYS A 142 -2.02 15.66 -27.87
C CYS A 142 -3.25 16.40 -28.42
N GLY A 143 -3.66 17.52 -27.81
CA GLY A 143 -4.59 18.46 -28.44
C GLY A 143 -6.08 18.10 -28.42
N GLY A 144 -6.56 17.16 -27.60
CA GLY A 144 -8.00 17.07 -27.36
C GLY A 144 -8.55 15.79 -26.75
N ALA A 145 -8.93 15.86 -25.48
CA ALA A 145 -10.04 15.07 -24.95
C ALA A 145 -11.25 16.00 -24.78
N PRO A 146 -12.48 15.62 -25.21
CA PRO A 146 -13.66 16.43 -24.98
C PRO A 146 -13.85 16.64 -23.47
N ARG A 147 -13.86 17.91 -23.03
CA ARG A 147 -13.87 18.31 -21.60
C ARG A 147 -14.93 17.60 -20.76
N GLY A 148 -16.08 17.24 -21.35
CA GLY A 148 -17.14 16.50 -20.67
C GLY A 148 -16.77 15.07 -20.25
N HIS A 149 -15.88 14.39 -20.98
CA HIS A 149 -15.42 13.04 -20.60
C HIS A 149 -14.44 13.09 -19.40
N LEU A 150 -13.68 14.19 -19.30
CA LEU A 150 -12.72 14.42 -18.22
C LEU A 150 -13.43 14.71 -16.90
N GLU A 151 -14.44 15.59 -16.92
CA GLU A 151 -15.28 15.92 -15.78
C GLU A 151 -16.00 14.67 -15.22
N ALA A 152 -16.53 13.82 -16.11
CA ALA A 152 -17.18 12.57 -15.73
C ALA A 152 -16.20 11.60 -15.05
N ASN A 153 -14.97 11.49 -15.56
CA ASN A 153 -13.93 10.64 -14.99
C ASN A 153 -13.42 11.17 -13.64
N ALA A 154 -13.24 12.49 -13.51
CA ALA A 154 -12.88 13.14 -12.25
C ALA A 154 -13.97 12.91 -11.18
N ARG A 155 -15.25 13.09 -11.53
CA ARG A 155 -16.37 12.82 -10.62
C ARG A 155 -16.42 11.36 -10.18
N ARG A 156 -16.19 10.41 -11.09
CA ARG A 156 -16.09 8.97 -10.75
C ARG A 156 -14.93 8.68 -9.80
N LEU A 157 -13.78 9.31 -9.99
CA LEU A 157 -12.62 9.15 -9.11
C LEU A 157 -12.93 9.70 -7.71
N ILE A 158 -13.49 10.91 -7.61
CA ILE A 158 -13.85 11.54 -6.32
C ILE A 158 -14.86 10.67 -5.58
N VAL A 159 -15.95 10.26 -6.23
CA VAL A 159 -16.99 9.42 -5.61
C VAL A 159 -16.39 8.09 -5.12
N ARG A 160 -15.55 7.44 -5.92
CA ARG A 160 -14.91 6.17 -5.53
C ARG A 160 -13.87 6.34 -4.43
N THR A 161 -13.18 7.47 -4.40
CA THR A 161 -12.25 7.80 -3.30
C THR A 161 -13.03 7.98 -2.00
N ILE A 162 -14.16 8.68 -2.03
CA ILE A 162 -15.05 8.83 -0.87
C ILE A 162 -15.61 7.47 -0.43
N ILE A 163 -16.01 6.59 -1.35
CA ILE A 163 -16.50 5.24 -1.04
C ILE A 163 -15.39 4.35 -0.48
N SER A 164 -14.14 4.55 -0.89
CA SER A 164 -13.02 3.77 -0.36
C SER A 164 -12.72 4.11 1.10
N MET A 165 -12.89 5.37 1.53
CA MET A 165 -12.63 5.83 2.91
C MET A 165 -13.26 4.95 4.00
N PRO A 166 -14.58 4.67 3.99
CA PRO A 166 -15.17 3.76 4.97
C PRO A 166 -14.64 2.33 4.83
N LEU A 167 -14.33 1.86 3.62
CA LEU A 167 -13.75 0.54 3.41
C LEU A 167 -12.36 0.43 4.05
N LEU A 168 -11.49 1.45 3.95
CA LEU A 168 -10.20 1.42 4.66
C LEU A 168 -10.38 1.51 6.16
N CYS A 169 -11.33 2.31 6.63
CA CYS A 169 -11.64 2.39 8.05
C CYS A 169 -12.00 1.00 8.60
N LEU A 170 -12.89 0.28 7.91
CA LEU A 170 -13.24 -1.10 8.25
C LEU A 170 -12.03 -2.05 8.20
N LEU A 171 -11.20 -1.95 7.15
CA LEU A 171 -10.01 -2.78 7.00
C LEU A 171 -8.95 -2.49 8.09
N CYS A 172 -8.78 -1.23 8.49
CA CYS A 172 -7.89 -0.84 9.59
C CYS A 172 -8.42 -1.36 10.93
N ILE A 173 -9.73 -1.23 11.20
CA ILE A 173 -10.37 -1.76 12.41
C ILE A 173 -10.18 -3.28 12.50
N LEU A 174 -10.42 -4.00 11.40
CA LEU A 174 -10.25 -5.45 11.34
C LEU A 174 -8.77 -5.83 11.48
N GLY A 175 -7.87 -5.13 10.78
CA GLY A 175 -6.44 -5.37 10.83
C GLY A 175 -5.85 -5.20 12.23
N THR A 176 -6.16 -4.09 12.91
CA THR A 176 -5.70 -3.86 14.29
C THR A 176 -6.41 -4.74 15.31
N GLY A 177 -7.69 -5.05 15.09
CA GLY A 177 -8.44 -6.00 15.93
C GLY A 177 -7.82 -7.39 15.90
N ILE A 178 -7.49 -7.90 14.70
CA ILE A 178 -6.82 -9.21 14.54
C ILE A 178 -5.41 -9.17 15.15
N ALA A 179 -4.66 -8.08 14.96
CA ALA A 179 -3.32 -7.94 15.50
C ALA A 179 -3.31 -7.95 17.05
N VAL A 180 -4.23 -7.22 17.69
CA VAL A 180 -4.37 -7.22 19.16
C VAL A 180 -4.82 -8.59 19.69
N LEU A 181 -5.76 -9.25 19.01
CA LEU A 181 -6.18 -10.61 19.37
C LEU A 181 -5.03 -11.61 19.24
N ALA A 182 -4.23 -11.51 18.17
CA ALA A 182 -3.09 -12.38 17.91
C ALA A 182 -1.95 -12.21 18.93
N VAL A 183 -1.71 -10.98 19.39
CA VAL A 183 -0.75 -10.72 20.48
C VAL A 183 -1.32 -11.22 21.82
N GLY A 184 -2.62 -11.03 22.06
CA GLY A 184 -3.29 -11.49 23.29
C GLY A 184 -3.36 -13.02 23.45
N ILE A 185 -3.38 -13.79 22.36
CA ILE A 185 -3.26 -15.27 22.40
C ILE A 185 -1.81 -15.77 22.47
N ALA A 186 -0.83 -14.92 22.15
CA ALA A 186 0.59 -15.27 22.15
C ALA A 186 1.30 -14.89 23.45
N ALA A 187 0.66 -14.09 24.32
CA ALA A 187 1.07 -13.78 25.69
C ALA A 187 0.58 -14.86 26.67
#